data_AF-A0A453DEH1-F1
#
_entry.id   AF-A0A453DEH1-F1
#
_cell.length_a   1.000
_cell.length_b   1.000
_cell.length_c   1.000
_cell.angle_alpha   90.00
_cell.angle_beta   90.00
_cell.angle_gamma   90.00
#
_symmetry.space_group_name_H-M   'P 1'
#
loop_
_entity.id
_entity.type
_entity.pdbx_description
1 polymer ?
#
loop_
_entity_poly.entity_id
_entity_poly.type
_entity_poly.pdbx_seq_one_letter_code
_entity_poly.pdbx_strand_id
1 'polypeptide(L)'
;MLILFRSEAAPVVDSATQQLLEENNQLLNQIAANIETFKTGENMDLFLRTNSNIKTILSRMSETPGIMGQMPPLQELAHEDKLNSLLQVDRMVQSYSAAHTSHMKEEPRS
;
A
#
# COMPACT_ATOMS: atom_id res chain seq x y z
N MET A 1 16.92 48.27 9.27
CA MET A 1 15.86 47.80 8.35
C MET A 1 16.20 46.37 7.98
N LEU A 2 15.51 45.39 8.59
CA LEU A 2 15.67 43.97 8.31
C LEU A 2 15.01 43.65 6.97
N ILE A 3 15.74 42.99 6.06
CA ILE A 3 15.12 42.03 5.14
C ILE A 3 15.98 40.77 5.20
N LEU A 4 15.60 39.91 6.14
CA LEU A 4 15.98 38.51 6.16
C LEU A 4 15.22 37.87 4.99
N PHE A 5 15.85 37.72 3.83
CA PHE A 5 15.34 36.80 2.81
C PHE A 5 15.53 35.39 3.36
N ARG A 6 14.59 34.95 4.19
CA ARG A 6 14.39 33.53 4.47
C ARG A 6 14.17 32.88 3.12
N SER A 7 15.11 32.03 2.75
CA SER A 7 14.96 31.09 1.64
C SER A 7 13.77 30.19 1.98
N GLU A 8 12.56 30.54 1.56
CA GLU A 8 11.50 29.56 1.42
C GLU A 8 11.87 28.71 0.21
N ALA A 9 12.63 27.65 0.46
CA ALA A 9 12.55 26.49 -0.40
C ALA A 9 11.07 26.08 -0.40
N ALA A 10 10.38 26.28 -1.52
CA ALA A 10 9.09 25.65 -1.74
C ALA A 10 9.21 24.17 -1.32
N PRO A 11 8.19 23.59 -0.66
CA PRO A 11 8.30 22.22 -0.19
C PRO A 11 8.68 21.33 -1.38
N VAL A 12 9.83 20.66 -1.26
CA VAL A 12 10.41 19.78 -2.30
C VAL A 12 9.42 18.66 -2.68
N VAL A 13 8.45 18.36 -1.81
CA VAL A 13 7.37 17.39 -1.97
C VAL A 13 6.11 17.94 -1.26
N ASP A 14 4.92 17.84 -1.87
CA ASP A 14 3.68 18.29 -1.23
C ASP A 14 3.27 17.38 -0.05
N SER A 15 2.46 17.91 0.87
CA SER A 15 2.13 17.24 2.13
C SER A 15 1.45 15.88 1.96
N ALA A 16 0.59 15.72 0.94
CA ALA A 16 -0.09 14.45 0.70
C ALA A 16 0.87 13.42 0.08
N THR A 17 1.77 13.83 -0.82
CA THR A 17 2.85 12.96 -1.30
C THR A 17 3.77 12.54 -0.14
N GLN A 18 4.08 13.44 0.80
CA GLN A 18 4.86 13.12 1.99
C GLN A 18 4.16 12.08 2.89
N GLN A 19 2.84 12.20 3.11
CA GLN A 19 2.07 11.24 3.90
C GLN A 19 2.08 9.84 3.28
N LEU A 20 1.93 9.74 1.95
CA LEU A 20 1.97 8.46 1.24
C LEU A 20 3.36 7.80 1.30
N LEU A 21 4.42 8.61 1.28
CA LEU A 21 5.79 8.11 1.44
C LEU A 21 6.04 7.55 2.85
N GLU A 22 5.56 8.25 3.88
CA GLU A 22 5.65 7.78 5.27
C GLU A 22 4.84 6.51 5.49
N GLU A 23 3.63 6.44 4.95
CA GLU A 23 2.80 5.24 5.00
C GLU A 23 3.50 4.06 4.30
N ASN A 24 4.09 4.26 3.12
CA ASN A 24 4.87 3.22 2.45
C ASN A 24 6.05 2.74 3.29
N ASN A 25 6.75 3.64 3.99
CA ASN A 25 7.83 3.26 4.89
C ASN A 25 7.33 2.29 5.97
N GLN A 26 6.21 2.63 6.62
CA GLN A 26 5.61 1.81 7.66
C GLN A 26 5.14 0.44 7.13
N LEU A 27 4.45 0.42 5.98
CA LEU A 27 3.98 -0.81 5.34
C LEU A 27 5.15 -1.72 4.96
N LEU A 28 6.23 -1.17 4.40
CA LEU A 28 7.42 -1.93 4.02
C LEU A 28 8.14 -2.52 5.23
N ASN A 29 8.23 -1.78 6.34
CA ASN A 29 8.75 -2.32 7.59
C ASN A 29 7.91 -3.47 8.13
N GLN A 30 6.57 -3.36 8.06
CA GLN A 30 5.67 -4.44 8.45
C GLN A 30 5.83 -5.67 7.54
N ILE A 31 5.96 -5.47 6.23
CA ILE A 31 6.22 -6.54 5.26
C ILE A 31 7.50 -7.28 5.63
N ALA A 32 8.58 -6.55 5.92
CA ALA A 32 9.86 -7.13 6.33
C ALA A 32 9.71 -7.95 7.62
N ALA A 33 9.08 -7.41 8.65
CA ALA A 33 8.84 -8.11 9.92
C ALA A 33 8.00 -9.39 9.74
N ASN A 34 7.00 -9.36 8.86
CA ASN A 34 6.18 -10.53 8.54
C ASN A 34 6.97 -11.60 7.78
N ILE A 35 7.92 -11.22 6.93
CA ILE A 35 8.83 -12.17 6.27
C ILE A 35 9.73 -12.83 7.31
N GLU A 36 10.33 -12.05 8.21
CA GLU A 36 11.19 -12.55 9.29
C GLU A 36 10.47 -13.51 10.24
N THR A 37 9.16 -13.32 10.42
CA THR A 37 8.32 -14.14 11.31
C THR A 37 7.53 -15.23 10.59
N PHE A 38 7.81 -15.50 9.31
CA PHE A 38 7.13 -16.51 8.48
C PHE A 38 5.61 -16.30 8.32
N LYS A 39 5.15 -15.05 8.42
CA LYS A 39 3.75 -14.62 8.27
C LYS A 39 3.48 -13.99 6.91
N THR A 40 4.05 -14.53 5.85
CA THR A 40 3.98 -13.93 4.50
C THR A 40 2.56 -13.82 3.94
N GLY A 41 1.62 -14.66 4.39
CA GLY A 41 0.20 -14.53 4.06
C GLY A 41 -0.42 -13.20 4.52
N GLU A 42 0.09 -12.61 5.60
CA GLU A 42 -0.37 -11.31 6.11
C GLU A 42 0.12 -10.12 5.25
N ASN A 43 1.08 -10.33 4.33
CA ASN A 43 1.65 -9.25 3.51
C ASN A 43 0.80 -8.87 2.30
N MET A 44 -0.17 -9.70 1.95
CA MET A 44 -0.88 -9.57 0.69
C MET A 44 -1.59 -8.21 0.57
N ASP A 45 -2.31 -7.78 1.60
CA ASP A 45 -2.96 -6.46 1.66
C ASP A 45 -1.93 -5.31 1.73
N LEU A 46 -0.84 -5.50 2.48
CA LEU A 46 0.24 -4.52 2.62
C LEU A 46 0.91 -4.21 1.27
N PHE A 47 1.13 -5.24 0.45
CA PHE A 47 1.69 -5.08 -0.90
C PHE A 47 0.78 -4.27 -1.81
N LEU A 48 -0.52 -4.54 -1.81
CA LEU A 48 -1.48 -3.75 -2.61
C LEU A 48 -1.49 -2.29 -2.18
N ARG A 49 -1.54 -2.06 -0.87
CA ARG A 49 -1.65 -0.70 -0.33
C ARG A 49 -0.39 0.10 -0.65
N THR A 50 0.77 -0.53 -0.51
CA THR A 50 2.05 0.05 -0.97
C THR A 50 2.01 0.37 -2.47
N ASN A 51 1.49 -0.55 -3.29
CA ASN A 51 1.37 -0.34 -4.74
C ASN A 51 0.42 0.83 -5.09
N SER A 52 -0.76 0.88 -4.44
CA SER A 52 -1.75 1.96 -4.60
C SER A 52 -1.17 3.32 -4.24
N ASN A 53 -0.41 3.39 -3.14
CA ASN A 53 0.28 4.60 -2.71
C ASN A 53 1.32 5.05 -3.75
N ILE A 54 2.13 4.13 -4.28
CA ILE A 54 3.11 4.43 -5.33
C ILE A 54 2.41 4.99 -6.57
N LYS A 55 1.31 4.37 -7.03
CA LYS A 55 0.54 4.87 -8.17
C LYS A 55 0.02 6.28 -7.93
N THR A 56 -0.51 6.53 -6.73
CA THR A 56 -1.02 7.85 -6.35
C THR A 56 0.09 8.89 -6.33
N ILE A 57 1.25 8.58 -5.75
CA ILE A 57 2.44 9.45 -5.77
C ILE A 57 2.83 9.79 -7.20
N LEU A 58 2.94 8.79 -8.08
CA LEU A 58 3.32 9.00 -9.48
C LEU A 58 2.32 9.87 -10.24
N SER A 59 1.02 9.67 -10.03
CA SER A 59 -0.03 10.53 -10.60
C SER A 59 0.17 11.98 -10.17
N ARG A 60 0.36 12.24 -8.87
CA ARG A 60 0.59 13.60 -8.33
C ARG A 60 1.87 14.23 -8.87
N MET A 61 2.94 13.45 -9.01
CA MET A 61 4.20 13.92 -9.60
C MET A 61 4.03 14.30 -11.07
N SER A 62 3.21 13.56 -11.84
CA SER A 62 2.92 13.88 -13.24
C SER A 62 2.14 15.19 -13.42
N GLU A 63 1.35 15.57 -12.41
CA GLU A 63 0.60 16.83 -12.38
C GLU A 63 1.48 18.02 -11.93
N THR A 64 2.71 17.75 -11.46
CA THR A 64 3.61 18.79 -10.94
C THR A 64 4.35 19.50 -12.09
N PRO A 65 4.32 20.85 -12.16
CA PRO A 65 5.07 21.59 -13.18
C PRO A 65 6.57 21.31 -13.15
N GLY A 66 7.22 21.33 -14.32
CA GLY A 66 8.67 21.15 -14.46
C GLY A 66 9.05 19.73 -14.92
N ILE A 67 10.27 19.28 -14.59
CA ILE A 67 10.81 18.00 -15.08
C ILE A 67 10.01 16.79 -14.60
N MET A 68 9.41 16.85 -13.41
CA MET A 68 8.56 15.77 -12.87
C MET A 68 7.33 15.51 -13.74
N GLY A 69 6.66 16.55 -14.25
CA GLY A 69 5.53 16.41 -15.18
C GLY A 69 5.91 15.91 -16.58
N GLN A 70 7.20 15.80 -16.89
CA GLN A 70 7.69 15.26 -18.17
C GLN A 70 8.19 13.81 -18.04
N MET A 71 8.17 13.24 -16.84
CA MET A 71 8.56 11.85 -16.66
C MET A 71 7.55 10.93 -17.36
N PRO A 72 8.01 9.93 -18.13
CA PRO A 72 7.11 8.96 -18.74
C PRO A 72 6.35 8.18 -17.64
N PRO A 73 5.10 7.78 -17.89
CA PRO A 73 4.37 6.93 -16.97
C PRO A 73 5.16 5.62 -16.79
N LEU A 74 5.29 5.16 -15.53
CA LEU A 74 5.86 3.83 -15.29
C LEU A 74 4.99 2.79 -15.99
N GLN A 75 5.64 1.76 -16.53
CA GLN A 75 4.91 0.65 -17.15
C GLN A 75 3.90 0.10 -16.15
N GLU A 76 2.64 0.04 -16.57
CA GLU A 76 1.60 -0.58 -15.78
C GLU A 76 2.05 -2.02 -15.44
N LEU A 77 2.05 -2.34 -14.14
CA LEU A 77 2.29 -3.70 -13.69
C LEU A 77 1.17 -4.56 -14.26
N ALA A 78 1.46 -5.29 -15.34
CA ALA A 78 0.52 -5.94 -16.25
C ALA A 78 -0.41 -7.02 -15.63
N HIS A 79 -0.48 -7.13 -14.30
CA HIS A 79 -1.12 -8.23 -13.58
C HIS A 79 -1.94 -7.79 -12.36
N GLU A 80 -2.28 -6.51 -12.22
CA GLU A 80 -3.05 -6.03 -11.06
C GLU A 80 -4.40 -6.76 -10.90
N ASP A 81 -5.11 -7.01 -12.01
CA ASP A 81 -6.36 -7.79 -12.01
C ASP A 81 -6.16 -9.22 -11.49
N LYS A 82 -5.01 -9.83 -11.79
CA LYS A 82 -4.65 -11.17 -11.33
C LYS A 82 -4.33 -11.15 -9.84
N LEU A 83 -3.63 -10.13 -9.37
CA LEU A 83 -3.38 -9.94 -7.94
C LEU A 83 -4.69 -9.73 -7.20
N ASN A 84 -5.58 -8.87 -7.71
CA ASN A 84 -6.89 -8.61 -7.12
C ASN A 84 -7.77 -9.86 -7.06
N SER A 85 -7.69 -10.73 -8.07
CA SER A 85 -8.39 -12.02 -8.06
C SER A 85 -7.82 -12.96 -6.99
N LEU A 86 -6.50 -13.01 -6.83
CA LEU A 86 -5.84 -13.83 -5.80
C LEU A 86 -6.23 -13.38 -4.38
N LEU A 87 -6.35 -12.07 -4.14
CA LEU A 87 -6.84 -11.54 -2.86
C LEU A 87 -8.24 -12.02 -2.51
N GLN A 88 -9.14 -11.98 -3.50
CA GLN A 88 -10.53 -12.35 -3.30
C GLN A 88 -10.62 -13.83 -2.94
N VAL A 89 -9.83 -14.66 -3.62
CA VAL A 89 -9.72 -16.08 -3.29
C VAL A 89 -9.21 -16.28 -1.86
N ASP A 90 -8.13 -15.61 -1.46
CA ASP A 90 -7.58 -15.74 -0.11
C ASP A 90 -8.59 -15.31 0.97
N ARG A 91 -9.28 -14.18 0.76
CA ARG A 91 -10.37 -13.72 1.65
C ARG A 91 -11.53 -14.72 1.72
N MET A 92 -11.90 -15.34 0.60
CA MET A 92 -12.90 -16.40 0.58
C MET A 92 -12.44 -17.62 1.37
N VAL A 93 -11.19 -18.07 1.20
CA VAL A 93 -10.65 -19.20 1.96
C VAL A 93 -10.65 -18.92 3.47
N GLN A 94 -10.30 -17.70 3.88
CA GLN A 94 -10.37 -17.27 5.28
C GLN A 94 -11.81 -17.27 5.83
N SER A 95 -12.80 -16.82 5.04
CA SER A 95 -14.20 -16.81 5.48
C SER A 95 -14.79 -18.22 5.59
N TYR A 96 -14.48 -19.10 4.63
CA TYR A 96 -14.91 -20.50 4.67
C TYR A 96 -14.30 -21.27 5.84
N SER A 97 -13.02 -21.08 6.12
CA SER A 97 -12.35 -21.71 7.27
C SER A 97 -12.91 -21.20 8.60
N ALA A 98 -13.17 -19.90 8.74
CA ALA A 98 -13.86 -19.36 9.91
C ALA A 98 -15.25 -19.99 10.11
N ALA A 99 -16.08 -20.05 9.07
CA ALA A 99 -17.43 -20.62 9.13
C ALA A 99 -17.44 -22.13 9.49
N HIS A 100 -16.45 -22.88 9.00
CA HIS A 100 -16.35 -24.31 9.31
C HIS A 100 -15.96 -24.57 10.78
N THR A 101 -15.06 -23.76 11.34
CA THR A 101 -14.69 -23.88 12.76
C THR A 101 -15.82 -23.51 13.72
N SER A 102 -16.70 -22.57 13.35
CA SER A 102 -17.89 -22.24 14.15
C SER A 102 -18.93 -23.36 14.18
N HIS A 103 -19.11 -24.09 13.07
CA HIS A 103 -20.10 -25.18 12.98
C HIS A 103 -19.70 -26.43 13.78
N MET A 104 -18.40 -26.68 13.99
CA MET A 104 -17.95 -27.86 14.75
C MET A 104 -18.05 -27.70 16.28
N LYS A 105 -18.46 -26.52 16.78
CA LYS A 105 -18.53 -26.24 18.22
C LYS A 105 -19.94 -26.39 18.82
N GLU A 106 -20.96 -26.70 18.01
CA GLU A 106 -22.37 -26.85 18.41
C GLU A 106 -22.88 -28.29 18.35
N GLU A 107 -22.07 -29.30 18.69
CA GLU A 107 -22.61 -30.66 18.91
C GLU A 107 -22.90 -30.87 20.41
N PRO A 108 -24.17 -30.79 20.87
CA PRO A 108 -24.52 -31.27 22.19
C PRO A 108 -24.49 -32.80 22.15
N ARG A 109 -23.58 -33.39 22.93
CA ARG A 109 -23.60 -34.83 23.21
C ARG A 109 -24.84 -35.13 24.05
N SER A 110 -25.88 -35.66 23.42
CA SER A 110 -26.94 -36.44 24.09
C SER A 110 -26.45 -37.84 24.41
#